data_AF-A0A0N5CTR9-F1
#
_entry.id   AF-A0A0N5CTR9-F1
#
_cell.length_a   1.000
_cell.length_b   1.000
_cell.length_c   1.000
_cell.angle_alpha   90.00
_cell.angle_beta   90.00
_cell.angle_gamma   90.00
#
_symmetry.space_group_name_H-M   'P 1'
#
loop_
_entity.id
_entity.type
_entity.pdbx_description
1 polymer ?
#
loop_
_entity_poly.entity_id
_entity_poly.type
_entity_poly.pdbx_seq_one_letter_code
_entity_poly.pdbx_strand_id
1 'polypeptide(L)'
;MATYHSENSSQHYQSHHEEQLMRNLTARAFSLYDVDNDGYITKTEMVNIIEAIHSMVGDIMDLPNDENTPEKRVTTIFLNMDLNLDGKLTREEFKQSSKNDPWIVQALTTDIP
;
A
#
# COMPACT_ATOMS: atom_id res chain seq x y z
N MET A 1 -39.34 27.83 1.16
CA MET A 1 -37.94 27.74 1.63
C MET A 1 -37.65 26.29 1.97
N ALA A 2 -37.01 25.55 1.08
CA ALA A 2 -36.36 24.27 1.38
C ALA A 2 -35.56 23.80 0.16
N THR A 3 -34.26 24.09 0.14
CA THR A 3 -33.29 23.46 -0.78
C THR A 3 -32.09 23.02 0.05
N TYR A 4 -32.23 21.87 0.67
CA TYR A 4 -31.16 21.06 1.25
C TYR A 4 -31.55 19.63 0.90
N HIS A 5 -30.67 18.88 0.22
CA HIS A 5 -30.53 17.41 0.26
C HIS A 5 -29.86 16.78 -0.98
N SER A 6 -29.53 17.52 -2.05
CA SER A 6 -28.94 16.88 -3.25
C SER A 6 -27.43 16.56 -3.15
N GLU A 7 -26.67 17.32 -2.35
CA GLU A 7 -25.20 17.20 -2.31
C GLU A 7 -24.70 15.98 -1.50
N ASN A 8 -25.50 15.48 -0.55
CA ASN A 8 -25.07 14.39 0.34
C ASN A 8 -25.12 13.01 -0.34
N SER A 9 -25.97 12.85 -1.36
CA SER A 9 -26.08 11.58 -2.08
C SER A 9 -24.84 11.33 -2.95
N SER A 10 -24.37 12.34 -3.69
CA SER A 10 -23.20 12.23 -4.56
C SER A 10 -21.91 11.92 -3.80
N GLN A 11 -21.70 12.57 -2.65
CA GLN A 11 -20.54 12.28 -1.78
C GLN A 11 -20.61 10.87 -1.16
N HIS A 12 -21.81 10.38 -0.83
CA HIS A 12 -21.98 9.03 -0.31
C HIS A 12 -21.69 7.95 -1.36
N TYR A 13 -22.10 8.17 -2.62
CA TYR A 13 -21.75 7.28 -3.74
C TYR A 13 -20.25 7.30 -4.07
N GLN A 14 -19.62 8.48 -4.06
CA GLN A 14 -18.18 8.62 -4.31
C GLN A 14 -17.36 7.93 -3.21
N SER A 15 -17.69 8.17 -1.93
CA SER A 15 -17.00 7.52 -0.80
C SER A 15 -17.13 5.99 -0.80
N HIS A 16 -18.29 5.43 -1.13
CA HIS A 16 -18.46 3.97 -1.23
C HIS A 16 -17.66 3.37 -2.39
N HIS A 17 -17.63 4.05 -3.53
CA HIS A 17 -16.88 3.61 -4.70
C HIS A 17 -15.37 3.66 -4.46
N GLU A 18 -14.88 4.75 -3.85
CA GLU A 18 -13.48 4.91 -3.45
C GLU A 18 -13.07 3.86 -2.41
N GLU A 19 -13.94 3.53 -1.45
CA GLU A 19 -13.64 2.51 -0.45
C GLU A 19 -13.53 1.11 -1.07
N GLN A 20 -14.39 0.78 -2.04
CA GLN A 20 -14.29 -0.48 -2.79
C GLN A 20 -13.06 -0.53 -3.68
N LEU A 21 -12.71 0.57 -4.35
CA LEU A 21 -11.50 0.67 -5.15
C LEU A 21 -10.27 0.46 -4.27
N MET A 22 -10.18 1.16 -3.13
CA MET A 22 -9.08 1.02 -2.18
C MET A 22 -8.99 -0.39 -1.60
N ARG A 23 -10.12 -1.04 -1.28
CA ARG A 23 -10.14 -2.44 -0.85
C ARG A 23 -9.57 -3.38 -1.91
N ASN A 24 -9.96 -3.21 -3.17
CA ASN A 24 -9.48 -4.04 -4.26
C ASN A 24 -7.99 -3.81 -4.56
N LEU A 25 -7.53 -2.56 -4.56
CA LEU A 25 -6.11 -2.23 -4.75
C LEU A 25 -5.24 -2.79 -3.62
N THR A 26 -5.69 -2.63 -2.37
CA THR A 26 -4.99 -3.18 -1.19
C THR A 26 -4.87 -4.69 -1.28
N ALA A 27 -5.95 -5.40 -1.65
CA ALA A 27 -5.94 -6.85 -1.79
C ALA A 27 -5.01 -7.33 -2.92
N ARG A 28 -5.01 -6.61 -4.05
CA ARG A 28 -4.10 -6.92 -5.18
C ARG A 28 -2.65 -6.74 -4.79
N ALA A 29 -2.30 -5.65 -4.13
CA ALA A 29 -0.93 -5.43 -3.71
C ALA A 29 -0.48 -6.36 -2.59
N PHE A 30 -1.33 -6.68 -1.63
CA PHE A 30 -1.01 -7.70 -0.64
C PHE A 30 -0.58 -8.99 -1.34
N SER A 31 -1.33 -9.39 -2.37
CA SER A 31 -1.02 -10.58 -3.17
C SER A 31 0.21 -10.43 -4.09
N LEU A 32 0.69 -9.20 -4.34
CA LEU A 32 1.96 -8.96 -5.03
C LEU A 32 3.15 -9.09 -4.08
N TYR A 33 2.97 -8.70 -2.81
CA TYR A 33 4.00 -8.77 -1.78
C TYR A 33 4.13 -10.15 -1.11
N ASP A 34 3.02 -10.88 -0.97
CA ASP A 34 2.96 -12.25 -0.45
C ASP A 34 3.38 -13.25 -1.54
N VAL A 35 4.68 -13.51 -1.65
CA VAL A 35 5.28 -14.25 -2.77
C VAL A 35 4.98 -15.74 -2.65
N ASP A 36 5.00 -16.26 -1.42
CA ASP A 36 4.74 -17.67 -1.15
C ASP A 36 3.25 -17.99 -0.91
N ASN A 37 2.39 -16.96 -0.84
CA ASN A 37 0.96 -17.05 -0.62
C ASN A 37 0.59 -17.71 0.73
N ASP A 38 1.42 -17.54 1.75
CA ASP A 38 1.13 -18.04 3.11
C ASP A 38 0.11 -17.18 3.86
N GLY A 39 -0.27 -16.02 3.30
CA GLY A 39 -1.21 -15.08 3.88
C GLY A 39 -0.56 -14.03 4.78
N TYR A 40 0.76 -13.97 4.82
CA TYR A 40 1.57 -13.02 5.54
C TYR A 40 2.62 -12.41 4.61
N ILE A 41 3.01 -11.15 4.87
CA ILE A 41 4.15 -10.56 4.18
C ILE A 41 5.31 -10.48 5.16
N THR A 42 6.40 -11.17 4.84
CA THR A 42 7.63 -11.09 5.60
C THR A 42 8.51 -9.94 5.11
N LYS A 43 9.43 -9.50 5.97
CA LYS A 43 10.41 -8.48 5.59
C LYS A 43 11.23 -8.89 4.36
N THR A 44 11.56 -10.18 4.25
CA THR A 44 12.32 -10.73 3.11
C THR A 44 11.55 -10.59 1.82
N GLU A 45 10.25 -10.91 1.81
CA GLU A 45 9.42 -10.80 0.61
C GLU A 45 9.24 -9.34 0.19
N MET A 46 9.06 -8.45 1.16
CA MET A 46 8.96 -7.01 0.89
C MET A 46 10.25 -6.45 0.25
N VAL A 47 11.43 -6.86 0.73
CA VAL A 47 12.72 -6.51 0.10
C VAL A 47 12.81 -7.07 -1.31
N ASN A 48 12.50 -8.36 -1.50
CA ASN A 48 12.60 -9.04 -2.80
C ASN A 48 11.74 -8.36 -3.87
N ILE A 49 10.51 -7.95 -3.53
CA ILE A 49 9.62 -7.25 -4.47
C ILE A 49 10.16 -5.87 -4.83
N ILE A 50 10.67 -5.12 -3.85
CA ILE A 50 11.22 -3.78 -4.10
C ILE A 50 12.51 -3.84 -4.91
N GLU A 51 13.40 -4.81 -4.62
CA GLU A 51 14.59 -5.08 -5.44
C GLU A 51 14.22 -5.51 -6.86
N ALA A 52 13.19 -6.35 -7.02
CA ALA A 52 12.71 -6.79 -8.33
C ALA A 52 12.14 -5.62 -9.15
N ILE A 53 11.32 -4.75 -8.53
CA ILE A 53 10.78 -3.54 -9.17
C ILE A 53 11.92 -2.60 -9.56
N HIS A 54 12.87 -2.36 -8.66
CA HIS A 54 14.05 -1.54 -8.92
C HIS A 54 14.88 -2.08 -10.10
N SER A 55 15.04 -3.40 -10.18
CA SER A 55 15.79 -4.06 -11.25
C SER A 55 15.05 -4.11 -12.60
N MET A 56 13.72 -4.18 -12.60
CA MET A 56 12.90 -4.26 -13.82
C MET A 56 12.58 -2.90 -14.43
N VAL A 57 12.41 -1.86 -13.60
CA VAL A 57 11.83 -0.59 -14.02
C VAL A 57 12.87 0.55 -14.02
N GLY A 58 13.99 0.42 -13.29
CA GLY A 58 14.97 1.51 -13.12
C GLY A 58 14.44 2.65 -12.23
N ASP A 59 15.08 3.83 -12.27
CA ASP A 59 14.80 5.05 -11.46
C ASP A 59 13.40 5.70 -11.67
N ILE A 60 12.39 4.97 -12.15
CA ILE A 60 11.07 5.53 -12.49
C ILE A 60 10.24 5.84 -11.25
N MET A 61 10.54 5.21 -10.11
CA MET A 61 10.07 5.74 -8.84
C MET A 61 11.07 6.81 -8.41
N ASP A 62 10.66 8.08 -8.53
CA ASP A 62 11.27 9.23 -7.87
C ASP A 62 11.10 9.04 -6.35
N LEU A 63 11.85 8.08 -5.80
CA LEU A 63 11.86 7.76 -4.39
C LEU A 63 12.53 8.94 -3.70
N PRO A 64 11.91 9.52 -2.65
CA PRO A 64 12.57 10.54 -1.84
C PRO A 64 13.95 10.05 -1.43
N ASN A 65 14.99 10.78 -1.85
CA ASN A 65 16.41 10.40 -1.73
C ASN A 65 16.92 10.29 -0.28
N ASP A 66 16.09 10.58 0.72
CA ASP A 66 16.56 10.93 2.07
C ASP A 66 16.46 9.81 3.12
N GLU A 67 16.52 8.53 2.71
CA GLU A 67 16.78 7.41 3.64
C GLU A 67 17.79 6.37 3.09
N ASN A 68 18.95 6.83 2.62
CA ASN A 68 20.26 6.14 2.48
C ASN A 68 20.42 4.72 1.87
N THR A 69 19.39 3.90 1.67
CA THR A 69 19.39 2.58 0.98
C THR A 69 17.94 2.03 0.92
N PRO A 70 17.50 1.34 -0.15
CA PRO A 70 16.20 0.69 -0.22
C PRO A 70 15.88 -0.19 1.00
N GLU A 71 16.87 -0.93 1.52
CA GLU A 71 16.72 -1.87 2.62
C GLU A 71 16.39 -1.19 3.96
N LYS A 72 16.97 0.00 4.23
CA LYS A 72 16.66 0.77 5.45
C LYS A 72 15.23 1.26 5.42
N ARG A 73 14.78 1.78 4.27
CA ARG A 73 13.42 2.28 4.11
C ARG A 73 12.40 1.17 4.21
N VAL A 74 12.66 0.02 3.60
CA VAL A 74 11.84 -1.19 3.76
C VAL A 74 11.75 -1.59 5.22
N THR A 75 12.88 -1.56 5.94
CA THR A 75 12.89 -1.85 7.37
C THR A 75 12.03 -0.86 8.16
N THR A 76 12.13 0.44 7.90
CA THR A 76 11.32 1.47 8.57
C THR A 76 9.82 1.29 8.30
N ILE A 77 9.44 1.09 7.03
CA ILE A 77 8.05 0.87 6.63
C ILE A 77 7.53 -0.41 7.28
N PHE A 78 8.28 -1.51 7.18
CA PHE A 78 7.88 -2.79 7.78
C PHE A 78 7.63 -2.64 9.28
N LEU A 79 8.54 -2.01 10.02
CA LEU A 79 8.39 -1.79 11.47
C LEU A 79 7.20 -0.88 11.81
N ASN A 80 6.86 0.09 10.95
CA ASN A 80 5.69 0.94 11.15
C ASN A 80 4.37 0.21 10.85
N MET A 81 4.41 -0.79 9.96
CA MET A 81 3.24 -1.57 9.56
C MET A 81 2.99 -2.78 10.47
N ASP A 82 4.05 -3.36 11.02
CA ASP A 82 4.03 -4.51 11.92
C ASP A 82 3.61 -4.06 13.32
N LEU A 83 2.29 -4.01 13.55
CA LEU A 83 1.71 -3.43 14.76
C LEU A 83 1.94 -4.30 16.00
N ASN A 84 2.02 -5.62 15.80
CA ASN A 84 2.24 -6.58 16.88
C ASN A 84 3.72 -6.97 17.06
N LEU A 85 4.60 -6.55 16.13
CA LEU A 85 6.04 -6.81 16.11
C LEU A 85 6.39 -8.31 16.05
N ASP A 86 5.57 -9.10 15.37
CA ASP A 86 5.80 -10.54 15.20
C ASP A 86 6.70 -10.88 13.98
N GLY A 87 7.08 -9.87 13.20
CA GLY A 87 7.93 -10.02 12.03
C GLY A 87 7.15 -10.44 10.76
N LYS A 88 5.82 -10.36 10.77
CA LYS A 88 4.93 -10.68 9.66
C LYS A 88 3.80 -9.64 9.56
N LEU A 89 3.49 -9.20 8.34
CA LEU A 89 2.33 -8.33 8.13
C LEU A 89 1.12 -9.17 7.73
N THR A 90 0.06 -9.08 8.52
CA THR A 90 -1.26 -9.60 8.17
C THR A 90 -1.96 -8.69 7.17
N ARG A 91 -3.03 -9.21 6.54
CA ARG A 91 -3.90 -8.42 5.64
C ARG A 91 -4.51 -7.22 6.36
N GLU A 92 -4.88 -7.39 7.63
CA GLU A 92 -5.42 -6.35 8.48
C GLU A 92 -4.40 -5.24 8.76
N GLU A 93 -3.18 -5.60 9.17
CA GLU A 93 -2.08 -4.66 9.41
C GLU A 93 -1.71 -3.91 8.13
N PHE A 94 -1.60 -4.63 7.02
CA PHE A 94 -1.33 -4.03 5.72
C PHE A 94 -2.43 -3.03 5.33
N LYS A 95 -3.70 -3.39 5.48
CA LYS A 95 -4.85 -2.52 5.17
C LYS A 95 -4.97 -1.32 6.10
N GLN A 96 -4.61 -1.47 7.37
CA GLN A 96 -4.67 -0.37 8.33
C GLN A 96 -3.56 0.64 8.08
N SER A 97 -2.36 0.15 7.76
CA SER A 97 -1.17 0.98 7.58
C SER A 97 -1.11 1.59 6.16
N SER A 98 -1.61 0.88 5.13
CA SER A 98 -1.65 1.39 3.75
C SER A 98 -2.49 2.65 3.57
N LYS A 99 -3.48 2.88 4.42
CA LYS A 99 -4.32 4.10 4.38
C LYS A 99 -3.56 5.36 4.80
N ASN A 100 -2.51 5.20 5.60
CA ASN A 100 -1.79 6.31 6.23
C ASN A 100 -0.42 6.55 5.59
N ASP A 101 0.02 5.67 4.67
CA ASP A 101 1.30 5.79 3.99
C ASP A 101 1.10 6.20 2.52
N PRO A 102 1.39 7.47 2.16
CA PRO A 102 1.25 7.97 0.79
C PRO A 102 2.06 7.18 -0.23
N TRP A 103 3.19 6.58 0.17
CA TRP A 103 4.04 5.79 -0.73
C TRP A 103 3.42 4.43 -1.02
N ILE A 104 2.84 3.77 -0.02
CA ILE A 104 2.08 2.53 -0.26
C ILE A 104 0.95 2.86 -1.22
N VAL A 105 0.16 3.90 -0.96
CA VAL A 105 -0.89 4.34 -1.89
C VAL A 105 -0.34 4.62 -3.29
N GLN A 106 0.81 5.27 -3.42
CA GLN A 106 1.48 5.49 -4.71
C GLN A 106 1.80 4.14 -5.39
N ALA A 107 2.42 3.20 -4.68
CA ALA A 107 2.73 1.87 -5.20
C ALA A 107 1.47 1.06 -5.58
N LEU A 108 0.37 1.23 -4.83
CA LEU A 108 -0.94 0.62 -5.12
C LEU A 108 -1.62 1.20 -6.36
N THR A 109 -1.39 2.49 -6.63
CA THR A 109 -2.07 3.27 -7.67
C THR A 109 -1.26 3.39 -8.96
N THR A 110 0.01 2.99 -8.94
CA THR A 110 0.85 3.03 -10.14
C THR A 110 0.40 1.92 -11.08
N ASP A 111 -0.48 2.27 -12.03
CA ASP A 111 -0.58 1.54 -13.29
C ASP A 111 0.81 1.62 -13.94
N ILE A 112 1.61 0.56 -13.80
CA ILE A 112 2.82 0.39 -14.60
C ILE A 112 2.33 0.24 -16.05
N PRO A 113 2.70 1.16 -16.97
CA PRO A 113 2.25 1.12 -18.35
C PRO A 113 2.76 -0.11 -19.12
#